data_AF-A0A1V6I5D2-F1
#
_entry.id   AF-A0A1V6I5D2-F1
#
_cell.length_a   1.000
_cell.length_b   1.000
_cell.length_c   1.000
_cell.angle_alpha   90.00
_cell.angle_beta   90.00
_cell.angle_gamma   90.00
#
_symmetry.space_group_name_H-M   'P 1'
#
loop_
_entity.id
_entity.type
_entity.pdbx_description
1 polymer ?
#
loop_
_entity_poly.entity_id
_entity_poly.type
_entity_poly.pdbx_seq_one_letter_code
_entity_poly.pdbx_strand_id
1 'polypeptide(L)'
;MKKIVYVLFVLFIVVYFSNCEKNYDLCHSKSQWLKDYFAELKSGNYPNIYAISWWHEDFDNTYFKINSSKRSLKTYKELVSDDIFISSCSFVNKKLVPVSGKIYHSSFPCFSGTEDEVTSQRIEDFESLVEKEIAWAYFSNNWMDSLVFPKNSIDIILEKGKTPFIRLMFRSVFEQNQEDPKYKMKDILNGRYDAAIIAWANEAKNCSTNLLVEFGTEVNGVWFSWNGYYYGGGTCDEYGDPNYPDGPEIFRDSYRHIIDLCNQQGCDNITWFFHFDVNDAPEEWWNNPIYYYPGDDYIDWIGVSRYGPFQRGDDYIEPKEIINKAYKKMQNVSTLKPYAILEFGVTEL
;
A
#
# COMPACT_ATOMS: atom_id res chain seq x y z
N MET A 1 71.61 53.02 -17.79
CA MET A 1 71.53 51.69 -18.42
C MET A 1 70.07 51.28 -18.51
N LYS A 2 69.60 51.00 -19.74
CA LYS A 2 68.19 50.79 -20.10
C LYS A 2 67.62 49.57 -19.37
N LYS A 3 66.52 49.75 -18.61
CA LYS A 3 65.72 48.63 -18.09
C LYS A 3 64.56 48.36 -19.04
N ILE A 4 64.53 47.13 -19.52
CA ILE A 4 63.53 46.52 -20.40
C ILE A 4 62.20 46.41 -19.65
N VAL A 5 61.11 46.87 -20.28
CA VAL A 5 59.74 46.71 -19.79
C VAL A 5 59.23 45.33 -20.24
N TYR A 6 58.92 44.45 -19.29
CA TYR A 6 58.15 43.23 -19.57
C TYR A 6 56.67 43.53 -19.35
N VAL A 7 55.90 43.56 -20.43
CA VAL A 7 54.44 43.65 -20.39
C VAL A 7 53.90 42.23 -20.18
N LEU A 8 53.34 41.98 -18.99
CA LEU A 8 52.64 40.74 -18.68
C LEU A 8 51.24 40.80 -19.29
N PHE A 9 50.96 39.97 -20.30
CA PHE A 9 49.60 39.77 -20.81
C PHE A 9 48.88 38.77 -19.90
N VAL A 10 47.97 39.25 -19.06
CA VAL A 10 47.07 38.40 -18.28
C VAL A 10 45.84 38.11 -19.12
N LEU A 11 45.73 36.87 -19.62
CA LEU A 11 44.53 36.37 -20.29
C LEU A 11 43.41 36.20 -19.25
N PHE A 12 42.41 37.08 -19.27
CA PHE A 12 41.16 36.87 -18.53
C PHE A 12 40.29 35.87 -19.30
N ILE A 13 40.30 34.60 -18.88
CA ILE A 13 39.29 33.61 -19.29
C ILE A 13 38.03 33.92 -18.49
N VAL A 14 37.06 34.57 -19.13
CA VAL A 14 35.70 34.72 -18.60
C VAL A 14 35.00 33.38 -18.82
N VAL A 15 34.97 32.55 -17.77
CA VAL A 15 34.12 31.36 -17.73
C VAL A 15 32.68 31.87 -17.57
N TYR A 16 31.92 31.87 -18.67
CA TYR A 16 30.46 32.00 -18.60
C TYR A 16 29.93 30.75 -17.91
N PHE A 17 29.58 30.87 -16.63
CA PHE A 17 28.61 29.95 -16.04
C PHE A 17 27.28 30.24 -16.71
N SER A 18 26.95 29.50 -17.76
CA SER A 18 25.56 29.33 -18.16
C SER A 18 24.82 28.79 -16.94
N ASN A 19 24.04 29.64 -16.29
CA ASN A 19 23.01 29.20 -15.37
C ASN A 19 22.20 28.15 -16.12
N CYS A 20 22.34 26.89 -15.72
CA CYS A 20 21.36 25.88 -16.04
C CYS A 20 20.13 26.28 -15.21
N GLU A 21 19.33 27.21 -15.72
CA GLU A 21 17.97 27.40 -15.24
C GLU A 21 17.33 26.02 -15.36
N LYS A 22 17.08 25.37 -14.22
CA LYS A 22 16.21 24.20 -14.16
C LYS A 22 14.89 24.68 -14.74
N ASN A 23 14.64 24.39 -16.01
CA ASN A 23 13.31 24.51 -16.60
C ASN A 23 12.43 23.55 -15.80
N TYR A 24 11.73 24.10 -14.81
CA TYR A 24 10.67 23.38 -14.13
C TYR A 24 9.61 23.15 -15.20
N ASP A 25 9.45 21.90 -15.62
CA ASP A 25 8.32 21.54 -16.46
C ASP A 25 7.06 21.72 -15.60
N LEU A 26 6.41 22.87 -15.78
CA LEU A 26 5.20 23.21 -15.02
C LEU A 26 4.06 22.24 -15.32
N CYS A 27 4.12 21.52 -16.44
CA CYS A 27 3.13 20.55 -16.87
C CYS A 27 3.29 19.21 -16.15
N HIS A 28 4.52 18.77 -15.87
CA HIS A 28 4.80 17.51 -15.20
C HIS A 28 5.36 17.74 -13.80
N SER A 29 4.55 18.32 -12.91
CA SER A 29 4.90 18.47 -11.48
C SER A 29 4.05 17.54 -10.62
N LYS A 30 4.53 17.17 -9.42
CA LYS A 30 3.72 16.40 -8.44
C LYS A 30 2.36 17.05 -8.16
N SER A 31 2.33 18.39 -8.07
CA SER A 31 1.10 19.17 -7.96
C SER A 31 0.15 18.97 -9.13
N GLN A 32 0.64 18.97 -10.37
CA GLN A 32 -0.22 18.75 -11.54
C GLN A 32 -0.69 17.30 -11.61
N TRP A 33 0.21 16.34 -11.39
CA TRP A 33 -0.11 14.92 -11.32
C TRP A 33 -1.21 14.62 -10.29
N LEU A 34 -1.14 15.23 -9.10
CA LEU A 34 -2.18 15.11 -8.06
C LEU A 34 -3.54 15.64 -8.55
N LYS A 35 -3.58 16.79 -9.24
CA LYS A 35 -4.84 17.33 -9.78
C LYS A 35 -5.47 16.38 -10.78
N ASP A 36 -4.65 15.83 -11.67
CA ASP A 36 -5.11 14.92 -12.72
C ASP A 36 -5.56 13.59 -12.13
N TYR A 37 -4.85 13.06 -11.12
CA TYR A 37 -5.24 11.87 -10.37
C TYR A 37 -6.59 12.02 -9.67
N PHE A 38 -6.78 13.11 -8.92
CA PHE A 38 -8.02 13.37 -8.20
C PHE A 38 -9.18 13.73 -9.15
N ALA A 39 -8.90 14.39 -10.29
CA ALA A 39 -9.90 14.62 -11.32
C ALA A 39 -10.39 13.30 -11.93
N GLU A 40 -9.47 12.36 -12.17
CA GLU A 40 -9.78 11.05 -12.72
C GLU A 40 -10.57 10.17 -11.73
N LEU A 41 -10.23 10.17 -10.44
CA LEU A 41 -11.07 9.53 -9.40
C LEU A 41 -12.50 10.09 -9.39
N LYS A 42 -12.64 11.40 -9.62
CA LYS A 42 -13.92 12.11 -9.66
C LYS A 42 -14.69 11.99 -10.97
N SER A 43 -14.09 11.40 -12.00
CA SER A 43 -14.67 11.35 -13.35
C SER A 43 -15.95 10.50 -13.44
N GLY A 44 -16.17 9.60 -12.49
CA GLY A 44 -17.24 8.59 -12.54
C GLY A 44 -16.90 7.36 -13.38
N ASN A 45 -15.69 7.27 -13.97
CA ASN A 45 -15.25 6.13 -14.78
C ASN A 45 -14.97 4.87 -13.95
N TYR A 46 -14.81 5.00 -12.62
CA TYR A 46 -14.39 3.92 -11.72
C TYR A 46 -15.37 3.73 -10.55
N PRO A 47 -16.63 3.36 -10.81
CA PRO A 47 -17.72 3.41 -9.81
C PRO A 47 -17.54 2.50 -8.60
N ASN A 48 -16.60 1.54 -8.64
CA ASN A 48 -16.34 0.60 -7.54
C ASN A 48 -15.11 0.99 -6.69
N ILE A 49 -14.40 2.08 -7.01
CA ILE A 49 -13.29 2.56 -6.18
C ILE A 49 -13.88 3.42 -5.06
N TYR A 50 -13.76 2.93 -3.82
CA TYR A 50 -14.35 3.56 -2.63
C TYR A 50 -13.32 3.98 -1.60
N ALA A 51 -12.03 3.77 -1.85
CA ALA A 51 -10.99 4.21 -0.93
C ALA A 51 -9.67 4.48 -1.64
N ILE A 52 -8.94 5.45 -1.10
CA ILE A 52 -7.57 5.74 -1.47
C ILE A 52 -6.74 5.93 -0.20
N SER A 53 -5.49 5.49 -0.23
CA SER A 53 -4.57 5.73 0.87
C SER A 53 -3.19 6.13 0.38
N TRP A 54 -2.80 7.37 0.72
CA TRP A 54 -1.51 7.92 0.33
C TRP A 54 -0.38 7.25 1.11
N TRP A 55 0.69 6.85 0.44
CA TRP A 55 1.90 6.34 1.09
C TRP A 55 2.79 7.52 1.52
N HIS A 56 2.62 8.00 2.76
CA HIS A 56 3.41 9.14 3.27
C HIS A 56 4.67 8.64 3.98
N GLU A 57 5.80 8.55 3.29
CA GLU A 57 7.11 8.27 3.90
C GLU A 57 8.29 8.87 3.12
N ASP A 58 9.48 8.78 3.73
CA ASP A 58 10.78 9.19 3.17
C ASP A 58 11.97 8.34 3.67
N PHE A 59 11.75 7.16 4.24
CA PHE A 59 12.82 6.37 4.86
C PHE A 59 13.67 5.60 3.84
N ASP A 60 13.20 5.46 2.60
CA ASP A 60 13.89 4.83 1.48
C ASP A 60 14.50 5.83 0.49
N ASN A 61 14.53 7.12 0.85
CA ASN A 61 14.91 8.26 0.02
C ASN A 61 13.97 8.54 -1.17
N THR A 62 12.74 8.03 -1.15
CA THR A 62 11.69 8.55 -2.04
C THR A 62 11.27 9.96 -1.63
N TYR A 63 10.73 10.71 -2.59
CA TYR A 63 10.10 12.01 -2.32
C TYR A 63 8.57 11.87 -2.21
N PHE A 64 8.10 10.79 -1.58
CA PHE A 64 6.68 10.50 -1.45
C PHE A 64 5.96 11.35 -0.41
N LYS A 65 6.64 11.84 0.63
CA LYS A 65 6.07 12.85 1.54
C LYS A 65 5.36 13.98 0.80
N ILE A 66 4.13 14.28 1.23
CA ILE A 66 3.27 15.24 0.53
C ILE A 66 3.79 16.69 0.65
N ASN A 67 4.60 16.95 1.68
CA ASN A 67 5.29 18.22 1.90
C ASN A 67 6.70 18.28 1.26
N SER A 68 7.00 17.40 0.31
CA SER A 68 8.19 17.48 -0.56
C SER A 68 8.32 18.85 -1.26
N SER A 69 7.20 19.54 -1.51
CA SER A 69 7.19 20.96 -1.86
C SER A 69 5.96 21.68 -1.29
N LYS A 70 6.07 23.02 -1.09
CA LYS A 70 4.93 23.86 -0.67
C LYS A 70 3.74 23.78 -1.64
N ARG A 71 4.03 23.60 -2.94
CA ARG A 71 3.03 23.50 -3.99
C ARG A 71 2.28 22.17 -3.93
N SER A 72 2.99 21.05 -3.78
CA SER A 72 2.42 19.71 -3.62
C SER A 72 1.52 19.65 -2.38
N LEU A 73 2.00 20.15 -1.24
CA LEU A 73 1.21 20.22 -0.01
C LEU A 73 -0.07 21.03 -0.18
N LYS A 74 0.03 22.27 -0.67
CA LYS A 74 -1.13 23.14 -0.90
C LYS A 74 -2.16 22.45 -1.81
N THR A 75 -1.69 21.83 -2.88
CA THR A 75 -2.56 21.15 -3.85
C THR A 75 -3.29 19.96 -3.21
N TYR A 76 -2.57 19.12 -2.46
CA TYR A 76 -3.18 17.97 -1.81
C TYR A 76 -4.26 18.39 -0.82
N LYS A 77 -3.98 19.39 0.03
CA LYS A 77 -4.95 19.97 0.98
C LYS A 77 -6.25 20.39 0.29
N GLU A 78 -6.12 21.18 -0.78
CA GLU A 78 -7.25 21.62 -1.60
C GLU A 78 -8.05 20.42 -2.15
N LEU A 79 -7.37 19.39 -2.66
CA LEU A 79 -8.02 18.22 -3.25
C LEU A 79 -8.75 17.34 -2.22
N VAL A 80 -8.14 17.03 -1.07
CA VAL A 80 -8.74 16.15 -0.04
C VAL A 80 -9.82 16.85 0.81
N SER A 81 -9.89 18.19 0.75
CA SER A 81 -10.96 18.97 1.38
C SER A 81 -12.32 18.82 0.70
N ASP A 82 -12.37 18.25 -0.51
CA ASP A 82 -13.61 17.95 -1.22
C ASP A 82 -14.46 16.94 -0.41
N ASP A 83 -15.76 17.21 -0.26
CA ASP A 83 -16.69 16.44 0.57
C ASP A 83 -16.90 15.00 0.09
N ILE A 84 -16.47 14.65 -1.12
CA ILE A 84 -16.46 13.25 -1.55
C ILE A 84 -15.49 12.40 -0.71
N PHE A 85 -14.42 13.01 -0.19
CA PHE A 85 -13.40 12.33 0.59
C PHE A 85 -13.82 12.34 2.05
N ILE A 86 -14.17 11.16 2.58
CA ILE A 86 -14.67 10.99 3.94
C ILE A 86 -13.64 10.33 4.84
N SER A 87 -13.66 10.72 6.11
CA SER A 87 -12.67 10.33 7.12
C SER A 87 -13.25 9.43 8.21
N SER A 88 -14.47 8.93 8.02
CA SER A 88 -15.14 8.06 9.00
C SER A 88 -15.66 6.82 8.29
N CYS A 89 -15.16 5.66 8.70
CA CYS A 89 -15.58 4.37 8.16
C CYS A 89 -17.05 4.09 8.51
N SER A 90 -17.82 3.59 7.53
CA SER A 90 -19.18 3.09 7.75
C SER A 90 -19.18 1.58 7.82
N PHE A 91 -19.86 1.03 8.83
CA PHE A 91 -19.94 -0.41 9.05
C PHE A 91 -21.40 -0.88 9.07
N VAL A 92 -21.67 -2.01 8.41
CA VAL A 92 -22.96 -2.73 8.49
C VAL A 92 -22.65 -4.17 8.83
N ASN A 93 -23.33 -4.72 9.84
CA ASN A 93 -23.03 -6.05 10.38
C ASN A 93 -21.53 -6.25 10.67
N LYS A 94 -20.90 -5.21 11.25
CA LYS A 94 -19.47 -5.15 11.59
C LYS A 94 -18.48 -5.16 10.41
N LYS A 95 -18.97 -5.14 9.16
CA LYS A 95 -18.14 -5.09 7.95
C LYS A 95 -18.11 -3.68 7.36
N LEU A 96 -16.94 -3.25 6.90
CA LEU A 96 -16.77 -1.97 6.20
C LEU A 96 -17.59 -2.01 4.92
N VAL A 97 -18.41 -0.99 4.71
CA VAL A 97 -19.24 -0.87 3.50
C VAL A 97 -18.87 0.36 2.69
N PRO A 98 -19.00 0.29 1.36
CA PRO A 98 -18.98 1.46 0.50
C PRO A 98 -20.03 2.49 0.89
N VAL A 99 -19.71 3.78 0.72
CA VAL A 99 -20.69 4.86 0.82
C VAL A 99 -20.87 5.46 -0.57
N SER A 100 -22.11 5.41 -1.08
CA SER A 100 -22.43 5.87 -2.44
C SER A 100 -21.97 7.30 -2.67
N GLY A 101 -21.19 7.52 -3.73
CA GLY A 101 -20.65 8.83 -4.11
C GLY A 101 -19.55 9.37 -3.19
N LYS A 102 -19.01 8.55 -2.29
CA LYS A 102 -17.93 8.91 -1.37
C LYS A 102 -16.72 7.98 -1.55
N ILE A 103 -15.55 8.49 -1.18
CA ILE A 103 -14.28 7.77 -1.16
C ILE A 103 -13.68 7.93 0.24
N TYR A 104 -13.35 6.83 0.91
CA TYR A 104 -12.57 6.87 2.14
C TYR A 104 -11.18 7.43 1.85
N HIS A 105 -10.83 8.52 2.51
CA HIS A 105 -9.50 9.09 2.46
C HIS A 105 -8.66 8.54 3.61
N SER A 106 -7.47 8.03 3.29
CA SER A 106 -6.55 7.45 4.26
C SER A 106 -5.10 7.81 3.91
N SER A 107 -4.18 7.46 4.81
CA SER A 107 -2.74 7.48 4.55
C SER A 107 -2.04 6.38 5.36
N PHE A 108 -0.90 5.91 4.86
CA PHE A 108 0.18 5.48 5.74
C PHE A 108 0.80 6.74 6.37
N PRO A 109 0.78 6.95 7.69
CA PRO A 109 1.31 8.17 8.28
C PRO A 109 2.78 8.00 8.73
N CYS A 110 3.60 7.30 7.95
CA CYS A 110 5.02 7.07 8.20
C CYS A 110 5.31 6.34 9.53
N PHE A 111 4.73 5.16 9.80
CA PHE A 111 5.00 4.37 11.04
C PHE A 111 6.37 3.66 11.05
N SER A 112 7.43 4.38 10.66
CA SER A 112 8.79 3.89 10.39
C SER A 112 8.90 2.97 9.17
N GLY A 113 10.13 2.56 8.84
CA GLY A 113 10.42 1.64 7.73
C GLY A 113 10.05 0.19 8.02
N THR A 114 9.86 -0.19 9.29
CA THR A 114 9.30 -1.50 9.67
C THR A 114 7.78 -1.48 9.71
N GLU A 115 7.18 -0.29 9.58
CA GLU A 115 5.74 0.01 9.48
C GLU A 115 4.94 -0.39 10.73
N ASP A 116 5.59 -0.73 11.84
CA ASP A 116 5.00 -1.21 13.09
C ASP A 116 5.20 -0.24 14.27
N GLU A 117 5.88 0.90 14.06
CA GLU A 117 6.04 1.96 15.07
C GLU A 117 4.83 2.90 15.10
N VAL A 118 3.69 2.36 15.50
CA VAL A 118 2.43 3.11 15.59
C VAL A 118 2.49 4.10 16.75
N THR A 119 2.33 5.39 16.44
CA THR A 119 2.28 6.46 17.44
C THR A 119 1.19 7.47 17.13
N SER A 120 0.57 7.99 18.19
CA SER A 120 -0.40 9.10 18.15
C SER A 120 0.14 10.30 17.38
N GLN A 121 1.40 10.67 17.64
CA GLN A 121 2.03 11.85 17.06
C GLN A 121 2.10 11.77 15.53
N ARG A 122 2.45 10.61 14.97
CA ARG A 122 2.57 10.44 13.51
C ARG A 122 1.22 10.62 12.80
N ILE A 123 0.14 10.14 13.41
CA ILE A 123 -1.23 10.36 12.90
C ILE A 123 -1.57 11.87 12.96
N GLU A 124 -1.38 12.50 14.13
CA GLU A 124 -1.68 13.92 14.34
C GLU A 124 -0.85 14.83 13.44
N ASP A 125 0.43 14.52 13.23
CA ASP A 125 1.33 15.26 12.35
C ASP A 125 0.84 15.21 10.90
N PHE A 126 0.44 14.04 10.42
CA PHE A 126 -0.11 13.90 9.07
C PHE A 126 -1.41 14.69 8.93
N GLU A 127 -2.38 14.48 9.82
CA GLU A 127 -3.69 15.16 9.75
C GLU A 127 -3.56 16.67 9.88
N SER A 128 -2.69 17.16 10.76
CA SER A 128 -2.39 18.59 10.91
C SER A 128 -1.71 19.16 9.68
N LEU A 129 -0.81 18.39 9.05
CA LEU A 129 -0.12 18.79 7.83
C LEU A 129 -1.10 18.96 6.67
N VAL A 130 -2.01 18.00 6.47
CA VAL A 130 -2.95 18.01 5.34
C VAL A 130 -4.30 18.66 5.65
N GLU A 131 -4.52 19.10 6.90
CA GLU A 131 -5.79 19.68 7.39
C GLU A 131 -7.01 18.81 7.07
N LYS A 132 -6.82 17.49 7.14
CA LYS A 132 -7.84 16.48 6.83
C LYS A 132 -7.59 15.23 7.65
N GLU A 133 -8.67 14.72 8.24
CA GLU A 133 -8.62 13.46 8.97
C GLU A 133 -8.54 12.25 8.02
N ILE A 134 -7.89 11.17 8.44
CA ILE A 134 -7.88 9.88 7.75
C ILE A 134 -8.99 8.96 8.28
N ALA A 135 -9.52 8.07 7.44
CA ALA A 135 -10.55 7.10 7.81
C ALA A 135 -9.98 5.89 8.58
N TRP A 136 -8.81 5.44 8.15
CA TRP A 136 -8.03 4.40 8.80
C TRP A 136 -6.55 4.74 8.77
N ALA A 137 -5.78 4.04 9.58
CA ALA A 137 -4.33 4.00 9.49
C ALA A 137 -3.92 2.53 9.39
N TYR A 138 -3.25 2.16 8.29
CA TYR A 138 -2.66 0.83 8.22
C TYR A 138 -1.25 0.80 8.79
N PHE A 139 -0.91 -0.36 9.35
CA PHE A 139 0.39 -0.66 9.93
C PHE A 139 0.68 -2.16 9.80
N SER A 140 1.94 -2.52 9.91
CA SER A 140 2.38 -3.91 9.82
C SER A 140 2.33 -4.61 11.17
N ASN A 141 1.68 -5.77 11.21
CA ASN A 141 1.78 -6.74 12.30
C ASN A 141 2.77 -7.81 11.86
N ASN A 142 4.06 -7.51 12.05
CA ASN A 142 5.17 -8.39 11.74
C ASN A 142 5.14 -9.61 12.67
N TRP A 143 5.19 -10.81 12.10
CA TRP A 143 5.18 -12.04 12.90
C TRP A 143 6.47 -12.20 13.69
N MET A 144 7.63 -11.88 13.10
CA MET A 144 8.95 -11.96 13.72
C MET A 144 9.16 -13.34 14.39
N ASP A 145 8.97 -13.43 15.70
CA ASP A 145 9.06 -14.68 16.43
C ASP A 145 7.76 -15.49 16.52
N SER A 146 6.60 -14.83 16.55
CA SER A 146 5.26 -15.40 16.58
C SER A 146 4.20 -14.34 16.26
N LEU A 147 3.07 -14.74 15.66
CA LEU A 147 1.91 -13.85 15.49
C LEU A 147 1.33 -13.45 16.86
N VAL A 148 1.38 -12.16 17.18
CA VAL A 148 0.80 -11.57 18.39
C VAL A 148 -0.17 -10.45 18.00
N PHE A 149 -1.34 -10.42 18.63
CA PHE A 149 -2.34 -9.39 18.39
C PHE A 149 -1.81 -8.00 18.77
N PRO A 150 -1.82 -7.01 17.87
CA PRO A 150 -1.13 -5.73 18.06
C PRO A 150 -1.99 -4.75 18.86
N LYS A 151 -2.38 -5.13 20.08
CA LYS A 151 -3.33 -4.38 20.92
C LYS A 151 -2.91 -2.93 21.14
N ASN A 152 -1.64 -2.68 21.46
CA ASN A 152 -1.14 -1.33 21.72
C ASN A 152 -1.29 -0.42 20.49
N SER A 153 -0.93 -0.91 19.30
CA SER A 153 -1.07 -0.16 18.04
C SER A 153 -2.54 0.16 17.74
N ILE A 154 -3.43 -0.82 17.98
CA ILE A 154 -4.88 -0.64 17.81
C ILE A 154 -5.41 0.41 18.78
N ASP A 155 -5.08 0.32 20.07
CA ASP A 155 -5.54 1.25 21.10
C ASP A 155 -5.10 2.69 20.75
N ILE A 156 -3.86 2.90 20.30
CA ILE A 156 -3.36 4.19 19.84
C ILE A 156 -4.20 4.75 18.67
N ILE A 157 -4.49 3.93 17.67
CA ILE A 157 -5.28 4.34 16.50
C ILE A 157 -6.72 4.68 16.91
N LEU A 158 -7.30 3.90 17.83
CA LEU A 158 -8.64 4.12 18.36
C LEU A 158 -8.74 5.37 19.23
N GLU A 159 -7.72 5.68 20.03
CA GLU A 159 -7.65 6.93 20.80
C GLU A 159 -7.67 8.18 19.89
N LYS A 160 -7.27 8.04 18.63
CA LYS A 160 -7.40 9.07 17.59
C LYS A 160 -8.71 9.01 16.82
N GLY A 161 -9.63 8.11 17.18
CA GLY A 161 -10.92 7.97 16.51
C GLY A 161 -10.83 7.38 15.10
N LYS A 162 -9.73 6.69 14.79
CA LYS A 162 -9.46 6.12 13.46
C LYS A 162 -9.73 4.62 13.47
N THR A 163 -9.96 4.04 12.28
CA THR A 163 -10.08 2.58 12.15
C THR A 163 -8.69 1.94 12.00
N PRO A 164 -8.34 0.90 12.78
CA PRO A 164 -7.11 0.15 12.56
C PRO A 164 -7.18 -0.70 11.29
N PHE A 165 -6.12 -0.65 10.48
CA PHE A 165 -5.94 -1.56 9.35
C PHE A 165 -4.65 -2.37 9.54
N ILE A 166 -4.79 -3.66 9.79
CA ILE A 166 -3.69 -4.55 10.18
C ILE A 166 -3.19 -5.33 8.96
N ARG A 167 -1.91 -5.17 8.62
CA ARG A 167 -1.24 -6.02 7.62
C ARG A 167 -0.57 -7.19 8.31
N LEU A 168 -1.05 -8.41 8.08
CA LEU A 168 -0.44 -9.62 8.63
C LEU A 168 0.80 -9.98 7.78
N MET A 169 1.97 -9.53 8.23
CA MET A 169 3.24 -9.68 7.53
C MET A 169 3.93 -10.97 7.98
N PHE A 170 3.78 -12.04 7.19
CA PHE A 170 4.30 -13.40 7.46
C PHE A 170 5.82 -13.51 7.25
N ARG A 171 6.59 -12.71 8.00
CA ARG A 171 8.05 -12.63 7.96
C ARG A 171 8.69 -12.78 9.33
N SER A 172 9.89 -13.34 9.34
CA SER A 172 10.80 -13.42 10.47
C SER A 172 11.98 -12.46 10.36
N VAL A 173 12.20 -11.91 9.16
CA VAL A 173 13.30 -11.00 8.82
C VAL A 173 12.78 -9.88 7.91
N PHE A 174 13.46 -8.73 7.83
CA PHE A 174 13.01 -7.59 7.02
C PHE A 174 13.60 -7.58 5.61
N GLU A 175 14.67 -8.36 5.40
CA GLU A 175 15.35 -8.52 4.12
C GLU A 175 14.39 -9.05 3.06
N GLN A 176 14.28 -8.30 1.97
CA GLN A 176 13.42 -8.59 0.83
C GLN A 176 14.10 -9.48 -0.22
N ASN A 177 13.32 -9.95 -1.20
CA ASN A 177 13.78 -10.70 -2.37
C ASN A 177 14.44 -12.04 -2.02
N GLN A 178 13.97 -12.67 -0.96
CA GLN A 178 14.39 -14.01 -0.55
C GLN A 178 13.22 -14.77 0.08
N GLU A 179 13.35 -16.10 0.12
CA GLU A 179 12.51 -16.89 1.01
C GLU A 179 12.72 -16.48 2.46
N ASP A 180 11.66 -16.58 3.26
CA ASP A 180 11.81 -16.41 4.69
C ASP A 180 12.59 -17.59 5.29
N PRO A 181 13.59 -17.34 6.16
CA PRO A 181 14.41 -18.41 6.72
C PRO A 181 13.65 -19.29 7.72
N LYS A 182 12.52 -18.83 8.27
CA LYS A 182 11.77 -19.51 9.33
C LYS A 182 10.34 -19.87 8.93
N TYR A 183 9.63 -18.94 8.30
CA TYR A 183 8.22 -19.08 7.95
C TYR A 183 8.05 -19.67 6.57
N LYS A 184 7.23 -20.72 6.46
CA LYS A 184 6.88 -21.35 5.18
C LYS A 184 5.36 -21.42 5.07
N MET A 185 4.77 -20.95 3.98
CA MET A 185 3.30 -20.94 3.85
C MET A 185 2.68 -22.34 3.98
N LYS A 186 3.36 -23.39 3.51
CA LYS A 186 2.93 -24.79 3.73
C LYS A 186 2.78 -25.15 5.23
N ASP A 187 3.50 -24.48 6.13
CA ASP A 187 3.36 -24.69 7.57
C ASP A 187 2.07 -24.07 8.14
N ILE A 188 1.50 -23.03 7.51
CA ILE A 188 0.15 -22.53 7.83
C ILE A 188 -0.86 -23.64 7.53
N LEU A 189 -0.81 -24.21 6.33
CA LEU A 189 -1.71 -25.27 5.88
C LEU A 189 -1.59 -26.55 6.71
N ASN A 190 -0.40 -26.86 7.20
CA ASN A 190 -0.15 -28.02 8.08
C ASN A 190 -0.53 -27.77 9.54
N GLY A 191 -1.12 -26.62 9.86
CA GLY A 191 -1.62 -26.29 11.19
C GLY A 191 -0.57 -25.84 12.20
N ARG A 192 0.69 -25.60 11.77
CA ARG A 192 1.79 -25.25 12.67
C ARG A 192 1.54 -23.96 13.44
N TYR A 193 0.83 -23.02 12.83
CA TYR A 193 0.55 -21.70 13.38
C TYR A 193 -0.88 -21.52 13.88
N ASP A 194 -1.72 -22.56 13.85
CA ASP A 194 -3.14 -22.47 14.20
C ASP A 194 -3.35 -21.95 15.62
N ALA A 195 -2.54 -22.42 16.58
CA ALA A 195 -2.62 -21.95 17.96
C ALA A 195 -2.36 -20.42 18.07
N ALA A 196 -1.41 -19.89 17.30
CA ALA A 196 -1.11 -18.47 17.29
C ALA A 196 -2.21 -17.66 16.57
N ILE A 197 -2.73 -18.17 15.45
CA ILE A 197 -3.84 -17.55 14.71
C ILE A 197 -5.12 -17.54 15.56
N ILE A 198 -5.43 -18.64 16.25
CA ILE A 198 -6.58 -18.73 17.17
C ILE A 198 -6.41 -17.76 18.34
N ALA A 199 -5.22 -17.65 18.93
CA ALA A 199 -4.96 -16.68 19.99
C ALA A 199 -5.16 -15.24 19.49
N TRP A 200 -4.64 -14.93 18.30
CA TRP A 200 -4.82 -13.64 17.65
C TRP A 200 -6.30 -13.34 17.38
N ALA A 201 -7.06 -14.31 16.86
CA ALA A 201 -8.48 -14.19 16.56
C ALA A 201 -9.33 -13.96 17.82
N ASN A 202 -8.99 -14.61 18.93
CA ASN A 202 -9.69 -14.41 20.20
C ASN A 202 -9.49 -12.99 20.75
N GLU A 203 -8.29 -12.42 20.62
CA GLU A 203 -8.02 -11.03 20.98
C GLU A 203 -8.73 -10.06 20.01
N ALA A 204 -8.68 -10.33 18.71
CA ALA A 204 -9.36 -9.54 17.67
C ALA A 204 -10.87 -9.47 17.90
N LYS A 205 -11.51 -10.59 18.22
CA LYS A 205 -12.94 -10.69 18.55
C LYS A 205 -13.32 -9.85 19.76
N ASN A 206 -12.45 -9.74 20.76
CA ASN A 206 -12.69 -8.99 21.98
C ASN A 206 -12.35 -7.49 21.83
N CYS A 207 -11.91 -7.07 20.65
CA CYS A 207 -11.68 -5.67 20.36
C CYS A 207 -13.01 -4.89 20.38
N SER A 208 -12.98 -3.67 20.90
CA SER A 208 -14.16 -2.79 20.98
C SER A 208 -14.54 -2.16 19.64
N THR A 209 -13.78 -2.44 18.58
CA THR A 209 -13.97 -1.88 17.24
C THR A 209 -14.08 -2.97 16.17
N ASN A 210 -14.52 -2.56 14.98
CA ASN A 210 -14.32 -3.33 13.76
C ASN A 210 -12.89 -3.09 13.24
N LEU A 211 -12.29 -4.12 12.67
CA LEU A 211 -10.92 -4.13 12.18
C LEU A 211 -10.91 -4.27 10.67
N LEU A 212 -9.97 -3.62 10.00
CA LEU A 212 -9.61 -3.94 8.62
C LEU A 212 -8.35 -4.80 8.67
N VAL A 213 -8.30 -5.89 7.90
CA VAL A 213 -7.16 -6.82 7.97
C VAL A 213 -6.86 -7.38 6.57
N GLU A 214 -5.58 -7.47 6.26
CA GLU A 214 -5.10 -8.22 5.08
C GLU A 214 -4.01 -9.22 5.49
N PHE A 215 -3.86 -10.26 4.68
CA PHE A 215 -2.75 -11.20 4.76
C PHE A 215 -2.00 -11.21 3.44
N GLY A 216 -0.67 -11.10 3.52
CA GLY A 216 0.21 -11.17 2.37
C GLY A 216 0.06 -9.99 1.43
N THR A 217 0.45 -8.80 1.90
CA THR A 217 0.47 -7.60 1.07
C THR A 217 1.26 -7.82 -0.22
N GLU A 218 0.73 -7.29 -1.33
CA GLU A 218 1.39 -7.30 -2.64
C GLU A 218 1.81 -8.70 -3.06
N VAL A 219 0.90 -9.67 -2.90
CA VAL A 219 1.18 -11.11 -3.06
C VAL A 219 1.81 -11.48 -4.42
N ASN A 220 1.58 -10.70 -5.46
CA ASN A 220 2.14 -10.91 -6.80
C ASN A 220 3.51 -10.24 -7.00
N GLY A 221 4.16 -9.78 -5.93
CA GLY A 221 5.51 -9.22 -5.92
C GLY A 221 6.56 -10.17 -5.34
N VAL A 222 7.78 -10.19 -5.92
CA VAL A 222 8.89 -11.03 -5.45
C VAL A 222 9.58 -10.53 -4.16
N TRP A 223 9.33 -9.28 -3.76
CA TRP A 223 10.06 -8.65 -2.65
C TRP A 223 9.71 -9.25 -1.29
N PHE A 224 8.51 -9.80 -1.12
CA PHE A 224 8.12 -10.52 0.09
C PHE A 224 8.14 -12.04 -0.10
N SER A 225 8.21 -12.78 1.00
CA SER A 225 8.36 -14.23 1.02
C SER A 225 7.04 -15.01 1.01
N TRP A 226 5.90 -14.35 0.82
CA TRP A 226 4.55 -14.95 0.85
C TRP A 226 3.86 -14.88 -0.52
N ASN A 227 4.56 -15.23 -1.59
CA ASN A 227 4.05 -15.17 -2.98
C ASN A 227 4.15 -16.54 -3.66
N GLY A 228 3.63 -16.65 -4.89
CA GLY A 228 3.69 -17.90 -5.64
C GLY A 228 5.09 -18.24 -6.14
N TYR A 229 5.95 -17.26 -6.39
CA TYR A 229 7.32 -17.45 -6.89
C TYR A 229 8.14 -18.38 -5.99
N TYR A 230 8.05 -18.21 -4.67
CA TYR A 230 8.78 -19.03 -3.70
C TYR A 230 8.12 -20.38 -3.37
N TYR A 231 6.94 -20.69 -3.93
CA TYR A 231 6.14 -21.86 -3.55
C TYR A 231 5.67 -22.71 -4.73
N GLY A 232 6.41 -22.70 -5.84
CA GLY A 232 6.16 -23.55 -7.01
C GLY A 232 5.74 -22.80 -8.26
N GLY A 233 5.47 -21.49 -8.16
CA GLY A 233 5.11 -20.65 -9.29
C GLY A 233 3.93 -21.24 -10.08
N GLY A 234 4.20 -21.57 -11.34
CA GLY A 234 3.22 -22.16 -12.27
C GLY A 234 3.27 -23.67 -12.41
N THR A 235 3.99 -24.39 -11.55
CA THR A 235 3.80 -25.85 -11.39
C THR A 235 2.35 -26.11 -10.99
N CYS A 236 1.74 -27.20 -11.44
CA CYS A 236 0.34 -27.51 -11.12
C CYS A 236 0.14 -28.90 -10.50
N ASP A 237 1.19 -29.72 -10.36
CA ASP A 237 1.05 -31.13 -9.99
C ASP A 237 1.72 -31.51 -8.67
N GLU A 238 2.17 -30.53 -7.87
CA GLU A 238 2.77 -30.76 -6.55
C GLU A 238 1.88 -30.35 -5.38
N TYR A 239 0.78 -29.63 -5.62
CA TYR A 239 -0.17 -29.22 -4.59
C TYR A 239 -1.58 -29.04 -5.16
N GLY A 240 -2.61 -29.28 -4.34
CA GLY A 240 -3.99 -28.88 -4.65
C GLY A 240 -4.58 -29.42 -5.97
N ASP A 241 -5.09 -28.52 -6.81
CA ASP A 241 -5.77 -28.84 -8.07
C ASP A 241 -4.75 -29.01 -9.21
N PRO A 242 -4.72 -30.17 -9.91
CA PRO A 242 -3.77 -30.44 -10.99
C PRO A 242 -3.80 -29.48 -12.18
N ASN A 243 -4.80 -28.59 -12.25
CA ASN A 243 -4.96 -27.59 -13.31
C ASN A 243 -4.80 -26.14 -12.82
N TYR A 244 -4.34 -25.96 -11.58
CA TYR A 244 -4.19 -24.65 -10.94
C TYR A 244 -2.71 -24.43 -10.57
N PRO A 245 -2.16 -23.21 -10.69
CA PRO A 245 -0.77 -22.98 -10.33
C PRO A 245 -0.56 -23.09 -8.81
N ASP A 246 0.29 -24.03 -8.40
CA ASP A 246 0.59 -24.42 -7.03
C ASP A 246 0.99 -23.24 -6.15
N GLY A 247 1.84 -22.35 -6.66
CA GLY A 247 2.34 -21.19 -5.91
C GLY A 247 1.19 -20.28 -5.44
N PRO A 248 0.41 -19.72 -6.37
CA PRO A 248 -0.82 -19.01 -6.05
C PRO A 248 -1.84 -19.82 -5.24
N GLU A 249 -1.96 -21.12 -5.50
CA GLU A 249 -2.90 -21.99 -4.76
C GLU A 249 -2.55 -22.11 -3.28
N ILE A 250 -1.27 -22.32 -2.97
CA ILE A 250 -0.77 -22.40 -1.59
C ILE A 250 -1.06 -21.12 -0.83
N PHE A 251 -0.87 -19.96 -1.46
CA PHE A 251 -1.24 -18.69 -0.85
C PHE A 251 -2.75 -18.58 -0.62
N ARG A 252 -3.55 -18.85 -1.66
CA ARG A 252 -5.02 -18.79 -1.62
C ARG A 252 -5.55 -19.60 -0.45
N ASP A 253 -5.10 -20.84 -0.33
CA ASP A 253 -5.56 -21.77 0.69
C ASP A 253 -5.02 -21.39 2.08
N SER A 254 -3.80 -20.86 2.18
CA SER A 254 -3.26 -20.35 3.45
C SER A 254 -4.09 -19.18 3.97
N TYR A 255 -4.50 -18.28 3.08
CA TYR A 255 -5.33 -17.15 3.46
C TYR A 255 -6.74 -17.62 3.87
N ARG A 256 -7.35 -18.55 3.13
CA ARG A 256 -8.62 -19.18 3.54
C ARG A 256 -8.52 -19.82 4.92
N HIS A 257 -7.46 -20.57 5.20
CA HIS A 257 -7.23 -21.22 6.49
C HIS A 257 -7.16 -20.20 7.65
N ILE A 258 -6.44 -19.09 7.47
CA ILE A 258 -6.39 -18.00 8.47
C ILE A 258 -7.80 -17.43 8.74
N ILE A 259 -8.55 -17.13 7.68
CA ILE A 259 -9.91 -16.59 7.79
C ILE A 259 -10.85 -17.59 8.46
N ASP A 260 -10.76 -18.88 8.09
CA ASP A 260 -11.58 -19.94 8.64
C ASP A 260 -11.32 -20.14 10.13
N LEU A 261 -10.07 -20.11 10.58
CA LEU A 261 -9.73 -20.16 12.00
C LEU A 261 -10.33 -18.97 12.77
N CYS A 262 -10.25 -17.75 12.20
CA CYS A 262 -10.88 -16.56 12.79
C CYS A 262 -12.41 -16.71 12.90
N ASN A 263 -13.05 -17.17 11.82
CA ASN A 263 -14.50 -17.39 11.76
C ASN A 263 -14.96 -18.47 12.74
N GLN A 264 -14.18 -19.54 12.90
CA GLN A 264 -14.46 -20.61 13.88
C GLN A 264 -14.43 -20.10 15.33
N GLN A 265 -13.65 -19.07 15.63
CA GLN A 265 -13.68 -18.40 16.95
C GLN A 265 -14.85 -17.41 17.08
N GLY A 266 -15.61 -17.17 16.01
CA GLY A 266 -16.66 -16.16 15.94
C GLY A 266 -16.12 -14.74 15.87
N CYS A 267 -14.94 -14.53 15.27
CA CYS A 267 -14.36 -13.22 15.02
C CYS A 267 -15.00 -12.61 13.75
N ASP A 268 -16.20 -12.07 13.91
CA ASP A 268 -17.03 -11.50 12.83
C ASP A 268 -16.80 -9.99 12.60
N ASN A 269 -15.94 -9.36 13.41
CA ASN A 269 -15.64 -7.93 13.39
C ASN A 269 -14.48 -7.53 12.47
N ILE A 270 -13.97 -8.44 11.65
CA ILE A 270 -12.91 -8.18 10.69
C ILE A 270 -13.48 -7.97 9.30
N THR A 271 -13.06 -6.92 8.61
CA THR A 271 -13.19 -6.78 7.14
C THR A 271 -11.90 -7.25 6.48
N TRP A 272 -11.98 -8.28 5.65
CA TRP A 272 -10.82 -8.88 4.98
C TRP A 272 -10.53 -8.24 3.62
N PHE A 273 -9.28 -7.83 3.41
CA PHE A 273 -8.79 -7.23 2.17
C PHE A 273 -7.85 -8.19 1.42
N PHE A 274 -8.06 -8.37 0.12
CA PHE A 274 -7.09 -9.02 -0.76
C PHE A 274 -6.28 -7.96 -1.51
N HIS A 275 -4.96 -7.97 -1.35
CA HIS A 275 -4.09 -6.88 -1.78
C HIS A 275 -2.96 -7.37 -2.71
N PHE A 276 -2.83 -6.76 -3.89
CA PHE A 276 -1.80 -7.05 -4.88
C PHE A 276 -1.22 -5.76 -5.51
N ASP A 277 -0.01 -5.80 -6.06
CA ASP A 277 0.51 -4.71 -6.88
C ASP A 277 -0.09 -4.76 -8.29
N VAL A 278 -0.30 -3.61 -8.91
CA VAL A 278 -0.83 -3.55 -10.29
C VAL A 278 0.09 -4.19 -11.32
N ASN A 279 1.40 -4.23 -11.06
CA ASN A 279 2.40 -4.91 -11.86
C ASN A 279 2.76 -6.25 -11.23
N ASP A 280 2.79 -7.30 -12.04
CA ASP A 280 3.20 -8.62 -11.57
C ASP A 280 4.73 -8.69 -11.56
N ALA A 281 5.32 -9.15 -10.46
CA ALA A 281 6.74 -9.46 -10.38
C ALA A 281 6.88 -10.89 -9.80
N PRO A 282 7.27 -11.89 -10.62
CA PRO A 282 7.61 -11.79 -12.05
C PRO A 282 6.39 -11.60 -12.96
N GLU A 283 6.61 -11.11 -14.18
CA GLU A 283 5.57 -11.02 -15.22
C GLU A 283 5.28 -12.39 -15.86
N GLU A 284 4.71 -13.31 -15.08
CA GLU A 284 4.40 -14.67 -15.49
C GLU A 284 2.89 -14.92 -15.49
N TRP A 285 2.43 -15.84 -16.34
CA TRP A 285 0.99 -16.12 -16.49
C TRP A 285 0.32 -16.56 -15.18
N TRP A 286 1.02 -17.34 -14.37
CA TRP A 286 0.54 -17.86 -13.09
C TRP A 286 0.54 -16.79 -12.00
N ASN A 287 1.30 -15.70 -12.17
CA ASN A 287 1.41 -14.64 -11.17
C ASN A 287 0.25 -13.63 -11.22
N ASN A 288 -0.80 -13.91 -12.00
CA ASN A 288 -1.99 -13.07 -12.05
C ASN A 288 -2.76 -13.14 -10.71
N PRO A 289 -3.16 -12.01 -10.10
CA PRO A 289 -3.89 -11.95 -8.84
C PRO A 289 -5.17 -12.80 -8.78
N ILE A 290 -5.82 -13.09 -9.92
CA ILE A 290 -6.99 -13.98 -9.95
C ILE A 290 -6.66 -15.37 -9.41
N TYR A 291 -5.42 -15.86 -9.58
CA TYR A 291 -5.01 -17.16 -9.09
C TYR A 291 -4.74 -17.18 -7.58
N TYR A 292 -4.37 -16.04 -6.99
CA TYR A 292 -4.16 -15.90 -5.55
C TYR A 292 -5.46 -15.65 -4.78
N TYR A 293 -6.54 -15.29 -5.48
CA TYR A 293 -7.75 -14.77 -4.88
C TYR A 293 -8.51 -15.84 -4.05
N PRO A 294 -8.72 -15.63 -2.73
CA PRO A 294 -9.46 -16.57 -1.89
C PRO A 294 -10.94 -16.74 -2.26
N GLY A 295 -11.50 -15.87 -3.10
CA GLY A 295 -12.90 -15.94 -3.54
C GLY A 295 -13.82 -14.97 -2.80
N ASP A 296 -14.98 -14.72 -3.40
CA ASP A 296 -15.93 -13.71 -2.92
C ASP A 296 -16.51 -14.05 -1.53
N ASP A 297 -16.55 -15.31 -1.12
CA ASP A 297 -17.05 -15.69 0.21
C ASP A 297 -16.05 -15.40 1.34
N TYR A 298 -14.77 -15.20 1.01
CA TYR A 298 -13.68 -14.99 1.96
C TYR A 298 -13.27 -13.52 2.06
N ILE A 299 -13.30 -12.78 0.94
CA ILE A 299 -12.77 -11.42 0.85
C ILE A 299 -13.90 -10.40 0.83
N ASP A 300 -13.79 -9.38 1.66
CA ASP A 300 -14.76 -8.28 1.70
C ASP A 300 -14.39 -7.17 0.70
N TRP A 301 -13.10 -6.85 0.54
CA TRP A 301 -12.59 -5.76 -0.31
C TRP A 301 -11.37 -6.18 -1.12
N ILE A 302 -11.22 -5.64 -2.33
CA ILE A 302 -10.00 -5.81 -3.15
C ILE A 302 -9.19 -4.52 -3.10
N GLY A 303 -7.90 -4.65 -2.80
CA GLY A 303 -6.95 -3.56 -2.69
C GLY A 303 -5.83 -3.65 -3.71
N VAL A 304 -5.30 -2.51 -4.14
CA VAL A 304 -4.08 -2.46 -4.96
C VAL A 304 -3.08 -1.42 -4.51
N SER A 305 -1.80 -1.75 -4.68
CA SER A 305 -0.70 -0.80 -4.72
C SER A 305 -0.50 -0.31 -6.15
N ARG A 306 -0.45 1.02 -6.31
CA ARG A 306 -0.07 1.64 -7.58
C ARG A 306 0.52 3.03 -7.38
N TYR A 307 1.81 3.11 -7.65
CA TYR A 307 2.58 4.34 -7.60
C TYR A 307 2.74 4.96 -8.99
N GLY A 308 2.91 6.29 -8.99
CA GLY A 308 3.50 7.01 -10.12
C GLY A 308 5.03 6.83 -10.13
N PRO A 309 5.74 7.71 -10.83
CA PRO A 309 7.22 7.77 -10.79
C PRO A 309 7.79 7.71 -9.36
N PHE A 310 8.77 6.83 -9.13
CA PHE A 310 9.37 6.59 -7.81
C PHE A 310 10.54 7.54 -7.54
N GLN A 311 11.35 7.77 -8.56
CA GLN A 311 12.53 8.62 -8.50
C GLN A 311 12.44 9.79 -9.47
N ARG A 312 13.10 10.89 -9.12
CA ARG A 312 13.17 12.03 -10.01
C ARG A 312 13.90 11.65 -11.29
N GLY A 313 13.23 11.82 -12.43
CA GLY A 313 13.77 11.46 -13.74
C GLY A 313 13.24 10.13 -14.28
N ASP A 314 12.48 9.37 -13.50
CA ASP A 314 11.66 8.28 -14.01
C ASP A 314 10.65 8.81 -15.04
N ASP A 315 10.25 7.94 -15.97
CA ASP A 315 9.28 8.29 -17.01
C ASP A 315 7.95 8.74 -16.41
N TYR A 316 7.41 9.85 -16.90
CA TYR A 316 6.11 10.34 -16.47
C TYR A 316 5.00 9.34 -16.82
N ILE A 317 4.18 9.00 -15.83
CA ILE A 317 3.03 8.11 -16.02
C ILE A 317 1.76 8.89 -15.75
N GLU A 318 0.87 8.90 -16.74
CA GLU A 318 -0.42 9.59 -16.67
C GLU A 318 -1.30 9.00 -15.55
N PRO A 319 -1.89 9.82 -14.67
CA PRO A 319 -2.81 9.34 -13.64
C PRO A 319 -3.98 8.54 -14.19
N LYS A 320 -4.48 8.91 -15.38
CA LYS A 320 -5.52 8.17 -16.08
C LYS A 320 -5.11 6.75 -16.42
N GLU A 321 -3.88 6.57 -16.90
CA GLU A 321 -3.37 5.23 -17.19
C GLU A 321 -3.24 4.41 -15.91
N ILE A 322 -2.72 5.02 -14.85
CA ILE A 322 -2.56 4.42 -13.53
C ILE A 322 -3.89 3.89 -12.97
N ILE A 323 -4.90 4.75 -12.87
CA ILE A 323 -6.19 4.38 -12.26
C ILE A 323 -6.93 3.37 -13.15
N ASN A 324 -6.88 3.54 -14.48
CA ASN A 324 -7.51 2.59 -15.39
C ASN A 324 -6.85 1.20 -15.34
N LYS A 325 -5.51 1.11 -15.24
CA LYS A 325 -4.81 -0.18 -15.11
C LYS A 325 -5.18 -0.85 -13.79
N ALA A 326 -5.15 -0.09 -12.69
CA ALA A 326 -5.57 -0.56 -11.37
C ALA A 326 -7.01 -1.11 -11.38
N TYR A 327 -7.96 -0.31 -11.89
CA TYR A 327 -9.37 -0.67 -11.94
C TYR A 327 -9.62 -1.95 -12.75
N LYS A 328 -9.03 -2.08 -13.94
CA LYS A 328 -9.16 -3.27 -14.77
C LYS A 328 -8.56 -4.51 -14.11
N LYS A 329 -7.43 -4.37 -13.42
CA LYS A 329 -6.78 -5.48 -12.73
C LYS A 329 -7.65 -5.98 -11.57
N MET A 330 -8.28 -5.09 -10.80
CA MET A 330 -9.26 -5.46 -9.76
C MET A 330 -10.53 -6.09 -10.34
N GLN A 331 -11.07 -5.55 -11.44
CA GLN A 331 -12.21 -6.15 -12.14
C GLN A 331 -11.93 -7.56 -12.65
N ASN A 332 -10.69 -7.85 -13.06
CA ASN A 332 -10.29 -9.19 -13.47
C ASN A 332 -10.33 -10.19 -12.30
N VAL A 333 -10.17 -9.74 -11.06
CA VAL A 333 -10.23 -10.60 -9.87
C VAL A 333 -11.67 -10.87 -9.47
N SER A 334 -12.47 -9.82 -9.27
CA SER A 334 -13.90 -9.93 -9.02
C SER A 334 -14.59 -8.62 -9.33
N THR A 335 -15.78 -8.69 -9.95
CA THR A 335 -16.62 -7.50 -10.21
C THR A 335 -17.65 -7.23 -9.11
N LEU A 336 -17.77 -8.14 -8.13
CA LEU A 336 -18.75 -8.07 -7.05
C LEU A 336 -18.24 -7.30 -5.83
N LYS A 337 -16.93 -7.04 -5.76
CA LYS A 337 -16.28 -6.45 -4.59
C LYS A 337 -16.07 -4.94 -4.73
N PRO A 338 -16.12 -4.20 -3.62
CA PRO A 338 -15.59 -2.85 -3.57
C PRO A 338 -14.07 -2.84 -3.68
N TYR A 339 -13.55 -1.77 -4.27
CA TYR A 339 -12.13 -1.59 -4.56
C TYR A 339 -11.52 -0.47 -3.74
N ALA A 340 -10.24 -0.63 -3.42
CA ALA A 340 -9.42 0.37 -2.76
C ALA A 340 -8.05 0.50 -3.45
N ILE A 341 -7.56 1.71 -3.63
CA ILE A 341 -6.15 1.95 -3.94
C ILE A 341 -5.45 2.15 -2.61
N LEU A 342 -4.89 1.06 -2.07
CA LEU A 342 -4.36 0.99 -0.72
C LEU A 342 -3.00 1.66 -0.59
N GLU A 343 -2.26 1.72 -1.68
CA GLU A 343 -1.02 2.46 -1.73
C GLU A 343 -0.94 3.24 -3.03
N PHE A 344 -0.74 4.55 -2.91
CA PHE A 344 -0.32 5.38 -4.02
C PHE A 344 0.56 6.51 -3.54
N GLY A 345 1.47 6.91 -4.42
CA GLY A 345 2.42 7.98 -4.20
C GLY A 345 3.07 8.36 -5.51
N VAL A 346 3.69 9.53 -5.55
CA VAL A 346 4.54 9.94 -6.65
C VAL A 346 5.65 10.83 -6.10
N THR A 347 6.82 10.69 -6.69
CA THR A 347 8.00 11.51 -6.40
C THR A 347 7.80 12.97 -6.85
N GLU A 348 8.78 13.83 -6.58
CA GLU A 348 8.80 15.15 -7.23
C GLU A 348 9.34 15.02 -8.66
N LEU A 349 8.55 15.53 -9.60
CA LEU A 349 8.76 15.44 -11.04
C LEU A 349 9.54 16.66 -11.56
#